data_AF-A0A7W6S2I3-F1
#
_entry.id   AF-A0A7W6S2I3-F1
#
_cell.length_a   1.000
_cell.length_b   1.000
_cell.length_c   1.000
_cell.angle_alpha   90.00
_cell.angle_beta   90.00
_cell.angle_gamma   90.00
#
_symmetry.space_group_name_H-M   'P 1'
#
loop_
_entity.id
_entity.type
_entity.pdbx_description
1 polymer ?
#
loop_
_entity_poly.entity_id
_entity_poly.type
_entity_poly.pdbx_seq_one_letter_code
_entity_poly.pdbx_strand_id
1 'polypeptide(L)'
;MFESPACHWCARWHDEIWPIYPKTAEARRAPLRRVNLHDPWPADLRHIRAVSFTPTFVLMADGAEVGRITGYAGEDFFWFQLSAVVQKLPEEATPEAPASNAAAGSPGGG
;
A
#
# COMPACT_ATOMS: atom_id res chain seq x y z
N MET A 1 -4.11 7.52 2.10
CA MET A 1 -4.04 8.94 1.69
C MET A 1 -4.71 9.78 2.77
N PHE A 2 -3.94 10.66 3.40
CA PHE A 2 -4.45 11.77 4.17
C PHE A 2 -4.88 12.88 3.21
N GLU A 3 -6.11 13.36 3.39
CA GLU A 3 -6.73 14.38 2.54
C GLU A 3 -7.56 15.36 3.36
N SER A 4 -7.99 16.45 2.75
CA SER A 4 -8.96 17.37 3.36
C SER A 4 -9.94 17.88 2.31
N PRO A 5 -11.17 18.29 2.69
CA PRO A 5 -12.16 18.80 1.73
C PRO A 5 -11.70 20.04 0.94
N ALA A 6 -10.79 20.84 1.51
CA ALA A 6 -10.27 22.06 0.87
C ALA A 6 -9.04 21.81 -0.03
N CYS A 7 -8.60 20.56 -0.16
CA CYS A 7 -7.36 20.21 -0.83
C CYS A 7 -7.52 20.09 -2.36
N HIS A 8 -7.14 21.13 -3.09
CA HIS A 8 -7.15 21.13 -4.57
C HIS A 8 -6.32 19.97 -5.16
N TRP A 9 -5.13 19.71 -4.60
CA TRP A 9 -4.26 18.63 -5.07
C TRP A 9 -4.81 17.22 -4.80
N CYS A 10 -5.65 17.07 -3.77
CA CYS A 10 -6.33 15.82 -3.46
C CYS A 10 -7.41 15.54 -4.51
N ALA A 11 -8.19 16.58 -4.87
CA ALA A 11 -9.16 16.48 -5.96
C ALA A 11 -8.48 16.12 -7.28
N ARG A 12 -7.36 16.76 -7.60
CA ARG A 12 -6.59 16.44 -8.81
C ARG A 12 -6.10 14.98 -8.82
N TRP A 13 -5.58 14.48 -7.69
CA TRP A 13 -5.19 13.06 -7.59
C TRP A 13 -6.39 12.12 -7.76
N HIS A 14 -7.56 12.49 -7.23
CA HIS A 14 -8.79 11.71 -7.43
C HIS A 14 -9.25 11.68 -8.89
N ASP A 15 -9.08 12.76 -9.64
CA ASP A 15 -9.50 12.78 -11.04
C ASP A 15 -8.54 11.98 -11.92
N GLU A 16 -7.23 12.13 -11.68
CA GLU A 16 -6.19 11.55 -12.53
C GLU A 16 -5.85 10.09 -12.16
N ILE A 17 -5.71 9.77 -10.86
CA ILE A 17 -5.12 8.52 -10.40
C ILE A 17 -6.14 7.55 -9.83
N TRP A 18 -7.10 8.02 -9.03
CA TRP A 18 -8.06 7.14 -8.34
C TRP A 18 -8.83 6.18 -9.26
N PRO A 19 -9.25 6.54 -10.50
CA PRO A 19 -9.93 5.61 -11.40
C PRO A 19 -9.03 4.48 -11.94
N ILE A 20 -7.71 4.66 -11.83
CA ILE A 20 -6.68 3.74 -12.32
C ILE A 20 -6.16 2.90 -11.15
N TYR A 21 -5.86 3.52 -10.00
CA TYR A 21 -5.15 2.91 -8.88
C TYR A 21 -5.68 1.52 -8.49
N PRO A 22 -6.98 1.29 -8.25
CA PRO A 22 -7.48 -0.04 -7.84
C PRO A 22 -7.23 -1.18 -8.84
N LYS A 23 -6.84 -0.85 -10.09
CA LYS A 23 -6.57 -1.82 -11.16
C LYS A 23 -5.08 -2.20 -11.25
N THR A 24 -4.19 -1.54 -10.51
CA THR A 24 -2.75 -1.73 -10.64
C THR A 24 -2.22 -2.86 -9.74
N ALA A 25 -0.97 -3.26 -9.96
CA ALA A 25 -0.29 -4.22 -9.08
C ALA A 25 0.04 -3.61 -7.72
N GLU A 26 0.39 -2.33 -7.70
CA GLU A 26 0.68 -1.56 -6.49
C GLU A 26 -0.53 -1.53 -5.56
N ALA A 27 -1.74 -1.35 -6.08
CA ALA A 27 -2.94 -1.32 -5.24
C ALA A 27 -3.31 -2.69 -4.64
N ARG A 28 -2.89 -3.79 -5.28
CA ARG A 28 -3.04 -5.13 -4.67
C ARG A 28 -2.13 -5.28 -3.45
N ARG A 29 -0.89 -4.80 -3.56
CA ARG A 29 0.11 -4.83 -2.48
C ARG A 29 -0.14 -3.78 -1.40
N ALA A 30 -0.64 -2.61 -1.79
CA ALA A 30 -0.89 -1.47 -0.93
C ALA A 30 -2.30 -0.88 -1.17
N PRO A 31 -3.36 -1.53 -0.68
CA PRO A 31 -4.72 -0.99 -0.83
C PRO A 31 -4.86 0.42 -0.25
N LEU A 32 -5.48 1.33 -1.01
CA LEU A 32 -5.63 2.71 -0.55
C LEU A 32 -6.80 2.85 0.44
N ARG A 33 -6.49 3.32 1.65
CA ARG A 33 -7.48 3.91 2.57
C ARG A 33 -7.37 5.42 2.56
N ARG A 34 -8.52 6.11 2.49
CA ARG A 34 -8.60 7.57 2.64
C ARG A 34 -8.88 7.95 4.09
N VAL A 35 -8.25 9.01 4.56
CA VAL A 35 -8.37 9.52 5.93
C VAL A 35 -8.44 11.05 5.85
N ASN A 36 -9.51 11.63 6.39
CA ASN A 36 -9.59 13.08 6.52
C ASN A 36 -8.59 13.54 7.60
N LEU A 37 -7.71 14.46 7.23
CA LEU A 37 -6.65 14.97 8.07
C LEU A 37 -7.18 15.62 9.37
N HIS A 38 -8.37 16.22 9.29
CA HIS A 38 -8.96 17.00 10.38
C HIS A 38 -9.81 16.18 11.36
N ASP A 39 -10.12 14.93 11.02
CA ASP A 39 -10.91 14.04 11.88
C ASP A 39 -10.00 13.26 12.85
N PRO A 40 -10.53 12.69 13.94
CA PRO A 40 -9.77 11.76 14.77
C PRO A 40 -9.23 10.58 13.95
N TRP A 41 -7.93 10.30 14.05
CA TRP A 41 -7.32 9.24 13.26
C TRP A 41 -7.66 7.84 13.81
N PRO A 42 -7.84 6.86 12.92
CA PRO A 42 -7.94 5.45 13.30
C PRO A 42 -6.81 4.99 14.24
N ALA A 43 -7.12 4.05 15.13
CA ALA A 43 -6.18 3.62 16.17
C ALA A 43 -4.89 3.01 15.59
N ASP A 44 -4.99 2.34 14.45
CA ASP A 44 -3.88 1.75 13.71
C ASP A 44 -2.94 2.78 13.07
N LEU A 45 -3.28 4.07 13.12
CA LEU A 45 -2.44 5.18 12.65
C LEU A 45 -1.84 6.01 13.80
N ARG A 46 -2.06 5.65 15.07
CA ARG A 46 -1.61 6.46 16.23
C ARG A 46 -0.10 6.67 16.31
N HIS A 47 0.68 5.77 15.70
CA HIS A 47 2.14 5.77 15.79
C HIS A 47 2.85 6.31 14.55
N ILE A 48 2.10 6.75 13.53
CA ILE A 48 2.73 7.33 12.34
C ILE A 48 3.24 8.74 12.65
N ARG A 49 4.23 9.22 11.89
CA ARG A 49 4.68 10.60 12.07
C ARG A 49 3.58 11.56 11.63
N ALA A 50 3.45 12.69 12.31
CA ALA A 50 2.46 13.72 12.02
C ALA A 50 2.41 14.06 10.52
N VAL A 51 1.20 14.39 10.06
CA VAL A 51 0.90 14.78 8.69
C VAL A 51 0.38 16.21 8.74
N SER A 52 1.05 17.11 8.02
CA SER A 52 0.69 18.54 7.99
C SER A 52 0.32 19.03 6.60
N PHE A 53 0.45 18.17 5.58
CA PHE A 53 0.22 18.51 4.19
C PHE A 53 -0.69 17.48 3.53
N THR A 54 -1.54 17.94 2.62
CA THR A 54 -2.45 17.09 1.85
C THR A 54 -2.25 17.30 0.34
N PRO A 55 -2.29 16.23 -0.48
CA PRO A 55 -2.40 14.84 -0.06
C PRO A 55 -1.08 14.32 0.53
N THR A 56 -1.15 13.44 1.52
CA THR A 56 0.01 12.64 1.98
C THR A 56 -0.35 11.16 1.93
N PHE A 57 0.45 10.36 1.23
CA PHE A 57 0.29 8.93 1.12
C PHE A 57 1.25 8.28 2.10
N VAL A 58 0.72 7.55 3.08
CA VAL A 58 1.53 6.82 4.07
C VAL A 58 1.37 5.34 3.78
N LEU A 59 2.48 4.65 3.56
CA LEU A 59 2.52 3.21 3.42
C LEU A 59 2.75 2.58 4.79
N MET A 60 1.84 1.68 5.16
CA MET A 60 1.86 0.94 6.41
C MET A 60 2.20 -0.52 6.16
N ALA A 61 3.03 -1.12 7.01
CA ALA A 61 3.29 -2.55 7.08
C ALA A 61 3.45 -2.96 8.56
N ASP A 62 2.81 -4.04 8.98
CA ASP A 62 2.87 -4.57 10.35
C ASP A 62 2.62 -3.52 11.45
N GLY A 63 1.69 -2.60 11.21
CA GLY A 63 1.33 -1.52 12.14
C GLY A 63 2.32 -0.35 12.19
N ALA A 64 3.35 -0.34 11.34
CA ALA A 64 4.35 0.72 11.26
C ALA A 64 4.32 1.45 9.92
N GLU A 65 4.68 2.73 9.94
CA GLU A 65 4.94 3.48 8.71
C GLU A 65 6.29 3.07 8.12
N VAL A 66 6.30 2.60 6.87
CA VAL A 66 7.51 2.18 6.14
C VAL A 66 7.92 3.14 5.03
N GLY A 67 7.00 3.99 4.59
CA GLY A 67 7.28 5.00 3.57
C GLY A 67 6.16 6.02 3.42
N ARG A 68 6.45 7.14 2.76
CA ARG A 68 5.45 8.14 2.44
C ARG A 68 5.76 8.92 1.17
N ILE A 69 4.72 9.51 0.61
CA ILE A 69 4.76 10.49 -0.48
C ILE A 69 4.00 11.72 0.01
N THR A 70 4.62 12.90 -0.09
CA THR A 70 4.01 14.16 0.36
C THR A 70 3.71 15.02 -0.86
N GLY A 71 2.45 15.43 -1.00
CA GLY A 71 1.96 16.22 -2.12
C GLY A 71 1.66 15.39 -3.38
N TYR A 72 1.23 16.09 -4.42
CA TYR A 72 0.97 15.53 -5.74
C TYR A 72 1.38 16.52 -6.82
N ALA A 73 2.48 16.22 -7.52
CA ALA A 73 3.03 17.09 -8.57
C ALA A 73 2.55 16.70 -9.99
N GLY A 74 1.88 15.55 -10.12
CA GLY A 74 1.45 14.96 -11.39
C GLY A 74 1.63 13.45 -11.41
N GLU A 75 1.06 12.82 -12.43
CA GLU A 75 0.94 11.37 -12.56
C GLU A 75 2.30 10.65 -12.56
N ASP A 76 3.21 11.02 -13.46
CA ASP A 76 4.51 10.36 -13.61
C ASP A 76 5.33 10.36 -12.31
N PHE A 77 5.35 11.51 -11.61
CA PHE A 77 6.04 11.65 -10.33
C PHE A 77 5.38 10.83 -9.22
N PHE A 78 4.07 10.68 -9.25
CA PHE A 78 3.36 9.85 -8.29
C PHE A 78 3.70 8.37 -8.50
N TRP A 79 3.62 7.86 -9.73
CA TRP A 79 3.94 6.47 -10.03
C TRP A 79 5.40 6.12 -9.73
N PHE A 80 6.33 7.01 -10.06
CA PHE A 80 7.75 6.84 -9.72
C PHE A 80 7.96 6.69 -8.21
N GLN A 81 7.41 7.61 -7.41
CA GLN A 81 7.53 7.57 -5.95
C GLN A 81 6.80 6.38 -5.34
N LEU A 82 5.61 6.04 -5.86
CA LEU A 82 4.84 4.89 -5.39
C LEU A 82 5.62 3.60 -5.59
N SER A 83 6.23 3.40 -6.76
CA SER A 83 7.06 2.22 -7.04
C SER A 83 8.18 2.08 -6.01
N ALA A 84 8.92 3.17 -5.73
CA ALA A 84 9.99 3.17 -4.74
C ALA A 84 9.49 2.89 -3.30
N VAL A 85 8.31 3.40 -2.94
CA VAL A 85 7.72 3.19 -1.62
C VAL A 85 7.19 1.77 -1.45
N VAL A 86 6.50 1.22 -2.46
CA VAL A 86 5.92 -0.15 -2.44
C VAL A 86 6.99 -1.23 -2.44
N GLN A 87 8.17 -0.99 -3.02
CA GLN A 87 9.33 -1.91 -2.94
C GLN A 87 9.83 -2.15 -1.51
N LYS A 88 9.42 -1.32 -0.54
CA LYS A 88 9.74 -1.52 0.88
C LYS A 88 8.84 -2.54 1.56
N LEU A 89 7.72 -2.92 0.94
CA LEU A 89 6.93 -4.04 1.42
C LEU A 89 7.69 -5.34 1.18
N PRO A 90 7.58 -6.32 2.08
CA PRO A 90 8.07 -7.66 1.81
C PRO A 90 7.48 -8.18 0.50
N GLU A 91 8.24 -9.04 -0.17
CA GLU A 91 7.74 -9.74 -1.34
C GLU A 91 6.49 -10.53 -0.93
N GLU A 92 5.46 -10.56 -1.79
CA GLU A 92 4.27 -11.35 -1.50
C GLU A 92 4.75 -12.78 -1.27
N ALA A 93 4.52 -13.31 -0.07
CA ALA A 93 4.80 -14.70 0.20
C ALA A 93 4.02 -15.50 -0.84
N THR A 94 4.74 -16.12 -1.76
CA THR A 94 4.14 -17.13 -2.64
C THR A 94 3.47 -18.12 -1.67
N PRO A 95 2.19 -18.48 -1.86
CA PRO A 95 1.64 -19.57 -1.07
C PRO A 95 2.57 -20.76 -1.31
N GLU A 96 3.37 -21.12 -0.30
CA GLU A 96 4.22 -22.29 -0.36
C GLU A 96 3.26 -23.45 -0.58
N ALA A 97 3.31 -24.01 -1.79
CA ALA A 97 2.55 -25.21 -2.10
C ALA A 97 2.90 -26.22 -1.02
N PRO A 98 1.91 -26.84 -0.35
CA PRO A 98 2.21 -27.72 0.76
C PRO A 98 3.21 -28.78 0.29
N ALA A 99 4.32 -28.89 1.02
CA ALA A 99 5.36 -29.86 0.77
C ALA A 99 4.73 -31.22 0.49
N SER A 100 4.87 -31.68 -0.76
CA SER A 100 4.51 -33.04 -1.13
C SER A 100 5.39 -33.96 -0.31
N ASN A 101 4.83 -34.60 0.71
CA ASN A 101 5.44 -35.77 1.32
C ASN A 101 5.41 -36.89 0.27
N ALA A 102 6.38 -36.87 -0.63
CA ALA A 102 6.79 -38.00 -1.42
C ALA A 102 7.53 -38.99 -0.49
N ALA A 103 6.77 -39.75 0.29
CA ALA A 103 7.25 -41.03 0.81
C ALA A 103 6.78 -42.11 -0.16
N ALA A 104 7.52 -42.25 -1.26
CA ALA A 104 7.49 -43.45 -2.09
C ALA A 104 8.20 -44.58 -1.31
N GLY A 105 7.43 -45.55 -0.85
CA GLY A 105 7.91 -46.85 -0.37
C GLY A 105 7.09 -47.95 -1.05
N SER A 106 7.55 -48.40 -2.22
CA SER A 106 6.98 -49.51 -3.00
C SER A 106 7.71 -50.84 -2.66
N PRO A 107 7.25 -52.01 -3.13
CA PRO A 107 6.98 -53.18 -2.30
C PRO A 107 8.08 -54.27 -2.30
N GLY A 108 8.09 -55.12 -1.28
CA GLY A 108 8.61 -56.49 -1.31
C GLY A 108 7.60 -57.37 -0.56
N GLY A 109 7.12 -58.50 -1.05
CA GLY A 109 7.80 -59.59 -1.76
C GLY A 109 7.70 -60.81 -0.86
N GLY A 110 6.84 -61.77 -1.22
CA GLY A 110 6.57 -63.01 -0.48
C GLY A 110 5.27 -63.66 -0.91
#